data_AF-A0A2V7Y248-F1
#
_entry.id   AF-A0A2V7Y248-F1
#
_cell.length_a   1.000
_cell.length_b   1.000
_cell.length_c   1.000
_cell.angle_alpha   90.00
_cell.angle_beta   90.00
_cell.angle_gamma   90.00
#
_symmetry.space_group_name_H-M   'P 1'
#
loop_
_entity.id
_entity.type
_entity.pdbx_description
1 polymer ?
#
loop_
_entity_poly.entity_id
_entity_poly.type
_entity_poly.pdbx_seq_one_letter_code
_entity_poly.pdbx_strand_id
1 'polypeptide(L)' 'MARAAGLALVGALLGAAPTSPAAETPGNQPQRLEWFRDLGFGIFIHWSVDSQIGSVISHSLVGADAAYRQRFFESLPRSW' A
#
# COMPACT_ATOMS: atom_id res chain seq x y z
N MET A 1 -36.38 55.97 -6.29
CA MET A 1 -35.16 56.42 -5.59
C MET A 1 -34.08 55.38 -5.81
N ALA A 2 -33.00 55.73 -6.50
CA ALA A 2 -31.83 54.88 -6.67
C ALA A 2 -30.88 55.07 -5.47
N ARG A 3 -30.23 53.99 -5.00
CA ARG A 3 -28.77 53.92 -4.77
C ARG A 3 -28.33 52.65 -4.02
N ALA A 4 -27.36 51.99 -4.63
CA ALA A 4 -26.17 51.39 -4.03
C ALA A 4 -26.33 50.35 -2.91
N ALA A 5 -26.23 49.08 -3.29
CA ALA A 5 -25.49 48.09 -2.50
C ALA A 5 -24.50 47.37 -3.44
N GLY A 6 -23.58 48.17 -3.98
CA GLY A 6 -22.35 47.63 -4.57
C GLY A 6 -21.38 47.26 -3.45
N LEU A 7 -20.52 46.28 -3.77
CA LEU A 7 -19.37 45.80 -2.99
C LEU A 7 -19.70 44.88 -1.80
N ALA A 8 -19.76 43.57 -2.06
CA ALA A 8 -19.23 42.58 -1.10
C ALA A 8 -18.85 41.21 -1.73
N LEU A 9 -18.64 41.08 -3.05
CA LEU A 9 -18.33 39.76 -3.64
C LEU A 9 -16.84 39.52 -3.98
N VAL A 10 -15.92 40.37 -3.54
CA VAL A 10 -14.50 40.23 -3.95
C VAL A 10 -13.63 39.51 -2.90
N GLY A 11 -14.16 39.17 -1.72
CA GLY A 11 -13.32 38.65 -0.61
C GLY A 11 -13.11 37.13 -0.54
N ALA A 12 -13.85 36.30 -1.29
CA ALA A 12 -13.96 34.87 -0.95
C ALA A 12 -13.05 33.91 -1.73
N LEU A 13 -12.15 34.40 -2.60
CA LEU A 13 -11.38 33.52 -3.51
C LEU A 13 -9.88 33.36 -3.19
N LEU A 14 -9.37 33.90 -2.06
CA LEU A 14 -7.92 33.93 -1.78
C LEU A 14 -7.42 32.90 -0.76
N GLY A 15 -8.23 31.92 -0.33
CA GLY A 15 -7.89 31.09 0.84
C GLY A 15 -7.67 29.59 0.65
N ALA A 16 -8.03 28.99 -0.48
CA ALA A 16 -7.93 27.54 -0.65
C ALA A 16 -6.50 27.13 -1.07
N ALA A 17 -5.54 27.25 -0.15
CA ALA A 17 -4.27 26.55 -0.31
C ALA A 17 -4.56 25.05 -0.40
N PRO A 18 -3.95 24.29 -1.33
CA PRO A 18 -4.10 22.85 -1.35
C PRO A 18 -3.59 22.32 -0.01
N THR A 19 -4.49 21.73 0.79
CA THR A 19 -4.11 20.97 1.96
C THR A 19 -3.20 19.86 1.47
N SER A 20 -1.88 20.02 1.67
CA SER A 20 -0.95 18.93 1.44
C SER A 20 -1.42 17.76 2.30
N PRO A 21 -1.56 16.54 1.74
CA PRO A 21 -1.93 15.40 2.55
C PRO A 21 -0.93 15.32 3.71
N ALA A 22 -1.45 15.23 4.94
CA ALA A 22 -0.62 15.06 6.11
C ALA A 22 0.34 13.89 5.84
N ALA A 23 1.63 14.10 6.11
CA ALA A 23 2.63 13.06 5.92
C ALA A 23 2.18 11.80 6.66
N GLU A 24 1.97 10.70 5.91
CA GLU A 24 1.55 9.45 6.54
C GLU A 24 2.64 9.00 7.51
N THR A 25 2.22 8.62 8.73
CA THR A 25 3.15 8.04 9.70
C THR A 25 3.65 6.70 9.13
N PRO A 26 4.97 6.48 9.03
CA PRO A 26 5.52 5.23 8.54
C PRO A 26 5.04 4.03 9.38
N GLY A 27 4.66 2.95 8.71
CA GLY A 27 4.26 1.69 9.35
C GLY A 27 2.79 1.31 9.12
N ASN A 28 2.40 0.19 9.72
CA ASN A 28 1.05 -0.35 9.58
C ASN A 28 0.05 0.50 10.39
N GLN A 29 -1.06 0.87 9.75
CA GLN A 29 -2.19 1.54 10.41
C GLN A 29 -3.26 0.51 10.76
N PRO A 30 -3.49 0.20 12.05
CA PRO A 30 -4.44 -0.85 12.45
C PRO A 30 -5.86 -0.65 11.89
N GLN A 31 -6.29 0.60 11.74
CA GLN A 31 -7.60 0.94 11.20
C GLN A 31 -7.75 0.57 9.72
N ARG A 32 -6.64 0.50 8.96
CA ARG A 32 -6.65 0.06 7.55
C ARG A 32 -6.81 -1.45 7.41
N LEU A 33 -6.42 -2.23 8.43
CA LEU A 33 -6.53 -3.69 8.39
C LEU A 33 -7.99 -4.13 8.31
N GLU A 34 -8.81 -3.65 9.24
CA GLU A 34 -10.23 -3.99 9.29
C GLU A 34 -10.96 -3.42 8.05
N TRP A 35 -10.69 -2.18 7.67
CA TRP A 35 -11.23 -1.58 6.44
C TRP A 35 -10.92 -2.45 5.20
N PHE A 36 -9.67 -2.86 5.01
CA PHE A 36 -9.26 -3.65 3.85
C PHE A 36 -9.88 -5.06 3.86
N ARG A 37 -10.00 -5.68 5.04
CA ARG A 37 -10.66 -6.98 5.21
C ARG A 37 -12.13 -6.90 4.82
N ASP A 38 -12.82 -5.85 5.23
CA ASP A 38 -14.26 -5.67 5.02
C ASP A 38 -14.62 -5.36 3.54
N LEU A 39 -13.65 -4.95 2.71
CA LEU A 39 -13.86 -4.83 1.25
C LEU A 39 -14.19 -6.17 0.58
N GLY A 40 -13.90 -7.30 1.23
CA GLY A 40 -14.41 -8.61 0.80
C GLY A 40 -13.83 -9.14 -0.51
N PHE A 41 -12.61 -8.71 -0.89
CA PHE A 41 -11.99 -9.16 -2.15
C PHE A 41 -11.71 -10.67 -2.21
N GLY A 42 -11.67 -11.36 -1.07
CA GLY A 42 -11.35 -12.79 -1.00
C GLY A 42 -9.92 -13.13 -1.45
N ILE A 43 -9.00 -12.15 -1.40
CA ILE A 43 -7.61 -12.32 -1.83
C ILE A 43 -6.77 -12.85 -0.66
N PHE A 44 -5.91 -13.81 -0.96
CA PHE A 44 -4.81 -14.23 -0.09
C PHE A 44 -3.49 -13.87 -0.76
N ILE A 45 -2.64 -13.09 -0.06
CA ILE A 45 -1.32 -12.71 -0.56
C ILE A 45 -0.28 -13.59 0.13
N HIS A 46 0.41 -14.40 -0.68
CA HIS A 46 1.62 -15.10 -0.28
C HIS A 46 2.79 -14.62 -1.12
N TRP A 47 3.91 -14.35 -0.48
CA TRP A 47 5.16 -13.99 -1.12
C TRP A 47 6.31 -14.71 -0.42
N SER A 48 7.27 -15.16 -1.21
CA SER A 48 8.51 -15.78 -0.74
C SER A 48 9.59 -15.68 -1.81
N VAL A 49 10.86 -15.86 -1.44
CA VAL A 49 12.02 -15.72 -2.34
C VAL A 49 11.98 -16.70 -3.53
N ASP A 50 11.26 -17.80 -3.37
CA ASP A 50 11.01 -18.84 -4.39
C ASP A 50 9.82 -18.56 -5.31
N SER A 51 9.16 -17.40 -5.21
CA SER A 51 8.12 -16.98 -6.18
C SER A 51 8.62 -16.86 -7.63
N GLN A 52 9.94 -16.87 -7.84
CA GLN A 52 10.57 -16.88 -9.18
C GLN A 52 10.49 -18.24 -9.89
N ILE A 53 10.40 -19.31 -9.11
CA ILE A 53 10.60 -20.67 -9.60
C ILE A 53 9.35 -21.54 -9.46
N GLY A 54 8.23 -20.97 -9.02
CA GLY A 54 6.97 -21.68 -8.91
C GLY A 54 5.81 -20.80 -8.45
N SER A 55 4.61 -21.37 -8.53
CA SER A 55 3.35 -20.77 -8.07
C SER A 55 2.83 -21.39 -6.76
N VAL A 56 3.58 -22.34 -6.18
CA VAL A 56 3.19 -23.01 -4.94
C VAL A 56 3.38 -22.06 -3.78
N ILE A 57 2.28 -21.74 -3.11
CA ILE A 57 2.19 -20.69 -2.09
C ILE A 57 2.63 -21.12 -0.68
N SER A 58 3.31 -22.26 -0.51
CA SER A 58 3.84 -22.74 0.80
C SER A 58 4.67 -24.04 0.66
N HIS A 59 5.32 -24.47 1.75
CA HIS A 59 5.93 -25.80 1.95
C HIS A 59 7.10 -26.19 1.03
N SER A 60 7.67 -25.27 0.25
CA SER A 60 8.78 -25.59 -0.66
C SER A 60 10.06 -26.06 0.04
N LEU A 61 10.26 -25.70 1.30
CA LEU A 61 11.41 -26.12 2.12
C LEU A 61 11.20 -27.44 2.88
N VAL A 62 9.96 -27.89 3.06
CA VAL A 62 9.68 -29.07 3.89
C VAL A 62 10.09 -30.32 3.11
N GLY A 63 11.09 -31.06 3.62
CA GLY A 63 11.63 -32.24 2.95
C GLY A 63 12.52 -31.93 1.74
N ALA A 64 12.84 -30.65 1.49
CA ALA A 64 13.71 -30.26 0.40
C ALA A 64 15.14 -30.79 0.61
N ASP A 65 15.78 -31.18 -0.50
CA ASP A 65 17.17 -31.62 -0.49
C ASP A 65 18.14 -30.47 -0.12
N ALA A 66 19.41 -30.80 0.05
CA ALA A 66 20.43 -29.80 0.40
C ALA A 66 20.63 -28.74 -0.70
N ALA A 67 20.51 -29.11 -1.98
CA ALA A 67 20.75 -28.21 -3.10
C ALA A 67 19.65 -27.16 -3.21
N TYR A 68 18.38 -27.55 -3.05
CA TYR A 68 17.26 -26.63 -3.03
C TYR A 68 17.34 -25.67 -1.85
N ARG A 69 17.64 -26.17 -0.64
CA ARG A 69 17.81 -25.31 0.55
C ARG A 69 18.92 -24.28 0.34
N GLN A 70 20.06 -24.69 -0.20
CA GLN A 70 21.14 -23.75 -0.51
C GLN A 70 20.70 -22.69 -1.51
N ARG A 71 20.06 -23.10 -2.62
CA ARG A 71 19.51 -22.16 -3.62
C ARG A 71 18.50 -21.20 -2.98
N PHE A 72 17.61 -21.68 -2.13
CA PHE A 72 16.59 -20.87 -1.46
C PHE A 72 17.19 -19.76 -0.59
N PHE A 73 18.21 -20.07 0.22
CA PHE A 73 18.81 -19.08 1.14
C PHE A 73 19.91 -18.23 0.51
N GLU A 74 20.66 -18.76 -0.46
CA GLU A 74 21.84 -18.08 -1.00
C GLU A 74 21.60 -17.49 -2.39
N SER A 75 20.89 -18.19 -3.26
CA SER A 75 20.78 -17.77 -4.67
C SER A 75 19.55 -16.91 -4.94
N LEU A 76 18.36 -17.37 -4.54
CA LEU A 76 17.08 -16.71 -4.82
C LEU A 76 16.95 -15.29 -4.24
N PRO A 77 17.52 -14.93 -3.08
CA PRO A 77 17.45 -13.55 -2.58
C PRO A 77 18.31 -12.56 -3.37
N ARG A 78 19.29 -13.04 -4.16
CA ARG A 78 20.24 -12.22 -4.89
C ARG A 78 19.82 -11.90 -6.33
N SER A 79 18.67 -12.41 -6.77
CA SER A 79 18.16 -12.17 -8.13
C SER A 79 17.24 -10.94 -8.23
N TRP A 80 17.28 -10.06 -7.23
CA TRP A 80 16.54 -8.81 -7.14
C TRP A 80 17.46 -7.67 -6.70
#